data_AF-A0A1X9T167-F1
#
_entry.id   AF-A0A1X9T167-F1
#
_cell.length_a   1.000
_cell.length_b   1.000
_cell.length_c   1.000
_cell.angle_alpha   90.00
_cell.angle_beta   90.00
_cell.angle_gamma   90.00
#
_symmetry.space_group_name_H-M   'P 1'
#
loop_
_entity.id
_entity.type
_entity.pdbx_description
1 polymer ?
#
loop_
_entity_poly.entity_id
_entity_poly.type
_entity_poly.pdbx_seq_one_letter_code
_entity_poly.pdbx_strand_id
1 'polypeptide(L)'
;MKKAFSLLEMILAIVVGTILIGVIIQIYHSLHSNYLKSLAITRLESNAINTMLIIENYLQQSIKESISIKNNNQILPLDSTANSDEFIWFNQSLDCRQNSSSKFNWSGYVDINDIKITSDLINLISPLSIFKSSQKDSIISNLNFNNNDIRIIFKGSDNIYQNAYKILDANSDKITIKRENQPLFISEIYYLSHNLISLKLQNNTLYLREFSPNNLNIPIRSNILANNISSFNIKQSGANTIFRLCLFDINDVELCKSSSI
;
A
#
# COMPACT_ATOMS: atom_id res chain seq x y z
N MET A 1 -35.17 -33.05 -62.44
CA MET A 1 -33.99 -33.68 -63.09
C MET A 1 -32.73 -33.18 -62.39
N LYS A 2 -32.07 -34.02 -61.57
CA LYS A 2 -30.79 -33.66 -60.94
C LYS A 2 -29.72 -33.76 -62.02
N LYS A 3 -29.20 -32.62 -62.50
CA LYS A 3 -28.08 -32.59 -63.44
C LYS A 3 -26.85 -33.09 -62.69
N ALA A 4 -26.30 -34.21 -63.14
CA ALA A 4 -24.99 -34.68 -62.67
C ALA A 4 -23.92 -33.69 -63.17
N PHE A 5 -23.04 -33.27 -62.26
CA PHE A 5 -21.92 -32.39 -62.55
C PHE A 5 -20.98 -33.02 -63.58
N SER A 6 -20.42 -32.21 -64.48
CA SER A 6 -19.34 -32.65 -65.38
C SER A 6 -18.08 -32.96 -64.56
N LEU A 7 -17.32 -33.99 -64.96
CA LEU A 7 -16.09 -34.41 -64.27
C LEU A 7 -15.07 -33.25 -64.14
N LEU A 8 -15.00 -32.38 -65.14
CA LEU A 8 -14.13 -31.19 -65.13
C LEU A 8 -14.58 -30.14 -64.10
N GLU A 9 -15.89 -29.99 -63.91
CA GLU A 9 -16.49 -29.07 -62.93
C GLU A 9 -16.23 -29.56 -61.49
N MET A 10 -16.23 -30.89 -61.29
CA MET A 10 -15.88 -31.50 -60.00
C MET A 10 -14.41 -31.27 -59.62
N ILE A 11 -13.48 -31.43 -60.56
CA ILE A 11 -12.04 -31.20 -60.31
C ILE A 11 -11.81 -29.73 -59.94
N LEU A 12 -12.41 -28.81 -60.69
CA LEU A 12 -12.28 -27.38 -60.44
C LEU A 12 -12.85 -26.99 -59.06
N ALA A 13 -13.99 -27.57 -58.67
CA ALA A 13 -14.57 -27.36 -57.35
C ALA A 13 -13.67 -27.87 -56.21
N ILE A 14 -13.01 -29.03 -56.37
CA ILE A 14 -12.07 -29.55 -55.37
C ILE A 14 -10.87 -28.61 -55.23
N VAL A 15 -10.26 -28.17 -56.34
CA VAL A 15 -9.09 -27.28 -56.31
C VAL A 15 -9.43 -25.96 -55.62
N VAL A 16 -10.52 -25.30 -56.02
CA VAL A 16 -10.96 -24.05 -55.39
C VAL A 16 -11.31 -24.26 -53.92
N GLY A 17 -11.97 -25.38 -53.59
CA GLY A 17 -12.30 -25.76 -52.21
C GLY A 17 -11.05 -25.91 -51.33
N THR A 18 -10.00 -26.58 -51.83
CA THR A 18 -8.75 -26.74 -51.07
C THR A 18 -8.04 -25.42 -50.79
N ILE A 19 -8.01 -24.50 -51.78
CA ILE A 19 -7.42 -23.17 -51.61
C ILE A 19 -8.21 -22.36 -50.57
N LEU A 20 -9.55 -22.36 -50.66
CA LEU A 20 -10.41 -21.67 -49.71
C LEU A 20 -10.25 -22.19 -48.28
N ILE A 21 -10.22 -23.51 -48.11
CA ILE A 21 -9.99 -24.14 -46.80
C ILE A 21 -8.63 -23.73 -46.23
N GLY A 22 -7.59 -23.69 -47.07
CA GLY A 22 -6.26 -23.23 -46.66
C GLY A 22 -6.25 -21.80 -46.12
N VAL A 23 -6.93 -20.87 -46.81
CA VAL A 23 -7.07 -19.47 -46.37
C VAL A 23 -7.86 -19.37 -45.07
N ILE A 24 -8.97 -20.12 -44.93
CA ILE A 24 -9.79 -20.13 -43.71
C ILE A 24 -8.99 -20.63 -42.49
N ILE A 25 -8.19 -21.69 -42.66
CA ILE A 25 -7.34 -22.23 -41.58
C ILE A 25 -6.31 -21.20 -41.13
N GLN A 26 -5.67 -20.49 -42.07
CA GLN A 26 -4.71 -19.44 -41.75
C GLN A 26 -5.35 -18.27 -41.00
N ILE A 27 -6.51 -17.80 -41.47
CA ILE A 27 -7.26 -16.72 -40.81
C ILE A 27 -7.69 -17.16 -39.41
N TYR A 28 -8.21 -18.37 -39.26
CA TYR A 28 -8.61 -18.91 -37.96
C TYR A 28 -7.45 -18.96 -36.97
N HIS A 29 -6.29 -19.49 -37.38
CA HIS A 29 -5.11 -19.51 -36.51
C HIS A 29 -4.64 -18.12 -36.11
N SER A 30 -4.63 -17.16 -37.04
CA SER A 30 -4.25 -15.78 -36.76
C SER A 30 -5.23 -15.11 -35.79
N LEU A 31 -6.54 -15.25 -36.01
CA LEU A 31 -7.57 -14.69 -35.13
C LEU A 31 -7.54 -15.32 -33.74
N HIS A 32 -7.44 -16.64 -33.67
CA HIS A 32 -7.44 -17.36 -32.40
C HIS A 32 -6.21 -17.01 -31.55
N SER A 33 -5.02 -16.97 -32.15
CA SER A 33 -3.79 -16.59 -31.45
C SER A 33 -3.82 -15.13 -30.98
N ASN A 34 -4.33 -14.20 -31.80
CA ASN A 34 -4.49 -12.80 -31.41
C ASN A 34 -5.54 -12.62 -30.30
N TYR A 35 -6.64 -13.38 -30.34
CA TYR A 35 -7.65 -13.36 -29.30
C TYR A 35 -7.10 -13.82 -27.95
N LEU A 36 -6.36 -14.93 -27.92
CA LEU A 36 -5.72 -15.42 -26.69
C LEU A 36 -4.72 -14.41 -26.12
N LYS A 37 -3.92 -13.75 -26.96
CA LYS A 37 -3.01 -12.66 -26.54
C LYS A 37 -3.77 -11.47 -25.96
N SER A 38 -4.85 -11.04 -26.61
CA SER A 38 -5.68 -9.93 -26.13
C SER A 38 -6.33 -10.23 -24.78
N LEU A 39 -6.82 -11.45 -24.60
CA LEU A 39 -7.36 -11.90 -23.31
C LEU A 39 -6.31 -11.91 -22.20
N ALA A 40 -5.09 -12.38 -22.49
CA ALA A 40 -3.99 -12.39 -21.53
C ALA A 40 -3.62 -10.96 -21.09
N ILE A 41 -3.47 -10.03 -22.05
CA ILE A 41 -3.18 -8.61 -21.76
C ILE A 41 -4.30 -7.99 -20.92
N THR A 42 -5.56 -8.19 -21.31
CA THR A 42 -6.71 -7.62 -20.59
C THR A 42 -6.77 -8.11 -19.14
N ARG A 43 -6.47 -9.39 -18.90
CA ARG A 43 -6.42 -9.97 -17.54
C ARG A 43 -5.27 -9.38 -16.73
N LEU A 44 -4.07 -9.29 -17.31
CA LEU A 44 -2.92 -8.65 -16.66
C LEU A 44 -3.22 -7.19 -16.31
N GLU A 45 -3.84 -6.45 -17.22
CA GLU A 45 -4.20 -5.04 -16.98
C GLU A 45 -5.19 -4.88 -15.84
N SER A 46 -6.23 -5.71 -15.79
CA SER A 46 -7.22 -5.69 -14.70
C SER A 46 -6.56 -5.99 -13.35
N ASN A 47 -5.71 -7.03 -13.30
CA ASN A 47 -4.98 -7.39 -12.08
C ASN A 47 -4.01 -6.29 -11.63
N ALA A 48 -3.29 -5.69 -12.59
CA ALA A 48 -2.39 -4.57 -12.34
C ALA A 48 -3.14 -3.37 -11.74
N ILE A 49 -4.26 -2.98 -12.37
CA ILE A 49 -5.08 -1.83 -11.92
C ILE A 49 -5.60 -2.08 -10.51
N ASN A 50 -6.18 -3.25 -10.24
CA ASN A 50 -6.70 -3.57 -8.91
C ASN A 50 -5.60 -3.54 -7.84
N THR A 51 -4.43 -4.10 -8.15
CA THR A 51 -3.29 -4.11 -7.23
C THR A 51 -2.77 -2.68 -6.98
N MET A 52 -2.66 -1.87 -8.04
CA MET A 52 -2.26 -0.47 -7.93
C MET A 52 -3.23 0.33 -7.06
N LEU A 53 -4.55 0.19 -7.25
CA LEU A 53 -5.55 0.89 -6.45
C LEU A 53 -5.45 0.54 -4.96
N ILE A 54 -5.20 -0.73 -4.64
CA ILE A 54 -4.99 -1.16 -3.25
C ILE A 54 -3.72 -0.49 -2.68
N ILE A 55 -2.61 -0.55 -3.40
CA ILE A 55 -1.34 0.08 -2.98
C ILE A 55 -1.51 1.59 -2.81
N GLU A 56 -2.20 2.25 -3.74
CA GLU A 56 -2.50 3.69 -3.68
C GLU A 56 -3.26 4.05 -2.42
N ASN A 57 -4.29 3.28 -2.06
CA ASN A 57 -5.07 3.54 -0.86
C ASN A 57 -4.20 3.48 0.41
N TYR A 58 -3.31 2.48 0.52
CA TYR A 58 -2.39 2.39 1.66
C TYR A 58 -1.34 3.52 1.65
N LEU A 59 -0.79 3.88 0.49
CA LEU A 59 0.16 4.98 0.37
C LEU A 59 -0.50 6.35 0.58
N GLN A 60 -1.80 6.52 0.30
CA GLN A 60 -2.54 7.74 0.67
C GLN A 60 -2.73 7.85 2.18
N GLN A 61 -2.75 6.73 2.89
CA GLN A 61 -2.84 6.68 4.34
C GLN A 61 -1.45 6.71 5.02
N SER A 62 -0.34 6.54 4.29
CA SER A 62 0.99 6.61 4.88
C SER A 62 1.34 8.01 5.39
N ILE A 63 2.06 8.08 6.51
CA ILE A 63 2.87 9.25 6.86
C ILE A 63 4.02 9.29 5.87
N LYS A 64 4.00 10.26 4.95
CA LYS A 64 4.85 10.27 3.74
C LYS A 64 6.34 10.29 4.07
N GLU A 65 6.70 10.99 5.13
CA GLU A 65 8.08 11.10 5.62
C GLU A 65 8.60 9.79 6.23
N SER A 66 7.72 8.83 6.54
CA SER A 66 8.11 7.54 7.11
C SER A 66 8.39 6.46 6.07
N ILE A 67 8.17 6.70 4.79
CA ILE A 67 8.39 5.66 3.77
C ILE A 67 9.88 5.28 3.75
N SER A 68 10.18 4.00 3.92
CA SER A 68 11.55 3.52 4.09
C SER A 68 11.70 2.09 3.60
N ILE A 69 12.94 1.64 3.47
CA ILE A 69 13.30 0.28 3.08
C ILE A 69 13.50 -0.54 4.34
N LYS A 70 12.93 -1.75 4.39
CA LYS A 70 13.21 -2.70 5.46
C LYS A 70 14.19 -3.75 4.96
N ASN A 71 15.36 -3.81 5.59
CA ASN A 71 16.32 -4.88 5.36
C ASN A 71 16.47 -5.68 6.66
N ASN A 72 15.89 -6.88 6.68
CA ASN A 72 15.80 -7.72 7.88
C ASN A 72 15.15 -6.95 9.07
N ASN A 73 15.95 -6.63 10.09
CA ASN A 73 15.52 -5.92 11.30
C ASN A 73 15.88 -4.44 11.29
N GLN A 74 16.47 -3.93 10.20
CA GLN A 74 16.90 -2.55 10.07
C GLN A 74 16.00 -1.79 9.09
N ILE A 75 15.75 -0.52 9.42
CA ILE A 75 15.02 0.41 8.57
C ILE A 75 16.06 1.36 7.97
N LEU A 76 16.09 1.40 6.65
CA LEU A 76 17.02 2.17 5.84
C LEU A 76 16.25 3.26 5.09
N PRO A 77 16.88 4.42 4.85
CA PRO A 77 16.26 5.47 4.05
C PRO A 77 15.95 4.97 2.63
N LEU A 78 14.90 5.52 2.03
CA LEU A 78 14.43 5.13 0.70
C LEU A 78 15.47 5.38 -0.41
N ASP A 79 16.38 6.35 -0.21
CA ASP A 79 17.45 6.69 -1.15
C ASP A 79 18.65 5.71 -1.10
N SER A 80 18.62 4.71 -0.21
CA SER A 80 19.69 3.72 -0.17
C SER A 80 19.69 2.86 -1.44
N THR A 81 20.85 2.71 -2.07
CA THR A 81 21.06 2.00 -3.36
C THR A 81 20.85 0.48 -3.29
N ALA A 82 20.18 -0.02 -2.25
CA ALA A 82 19.89 -1.43 -2.10
C ALA A 82 18.65 -1.79 -2.93
N ASN A 83 18.75 -2.85 -3.75
CA ASN A 83 17.55 -3.49 -4.29
C ASN A 83 16.71 -3.96 -3.12
N SER A 84 15.60 -3.26 -2.88
CA SER A 84 14.77 -3.47 -1.71
C SER A 84 13.58 -4.34 -2.06
N ASP A 85 13.56 -5.53 -1.48
CA ASP A 85 12.41 -6.43 -1.60
C ASP A 85 11.28 -6.05 -0.65
N GLU A 86 11.51 -5.16 0.33
CA GLU A 86 10.53 -4.78 1.34
C GLU A 86 10.53 -3.27 1.63
N PHE A 87 9.39 -2.62 1.40
CA PHE A 87 9.13 -1.22 1.75
C PHE A 87 8.22 -1.15 2.97
N ILE A 88 8.46 -0.22 3.90
CA ILE A 88 7.72 -0.09 5.15
C ILE A 88 7.41 1.39 5.45
N TRP A 89 6.28 1.66 6.12
CA TRP A 89 5.88 3.00 6.57
C TRP A 89 4.89 2.94 7.74
N PHE A 90 4.74 4.05 8.46
CA PHE A 90 3.66 4.25 9.42
C PHE A 90 2.37 4.63 8.71
N ASN A 91 1.27 3.99 9.08
CA ASN A 91 -0.04 4.40 8.60
C ASN A 91 -0.62 5.48 9.51
N GLN A 92 -1.11 6.56 8.92
CA GLN A 92 -1.90 7.56 9.61
C GLN A 92 -3.30 7.01 9.86
N SER A 93 -3.88 7.40 10.99
CA SER A 93 -5.31 7.18 11.23
C SER A 93 -6.15 7.89 10.16
N LEU A 94 -7.12 7.18 9.57
CA LEU A 94 -8.08 7.75 8.63
C LEU A 94 -8.83 8.94 9.25
N ASP A 95 -9.18 8.80 10.53
CA ASP A 95 -9.90 9.80 11.30
C ASP A 95 -9.04 11.04 11.56
N CYS A 96 -7.72 10.88 11.61
CA CYS A 96 -6.78 12.02 11.69
C CYS A 96 -6.74 12.86 10.40
N ARG A 97 -7.10 12.29 9.24
CA ARG A 97 -7.05 12.97 7.95
C ARG A 97 -8.30 13.81 7.68
N GLN A 98 -9.46 13.39 8.17
CA GLN A 98 -10.75 14.02 7.88
C GLN A 98 -11.08 15.15 8.86
N ASN A 99 -10.14 16.06 9.12
CA ASN A 99 -10.31 17.23 10.02
C ASN A 99 -11.34 18.26 9.49
N SER A 100 -12.54 17.80 9.15
CA SER A 100 -13.65 18.59 8.66
C SER A 100 -14.96 17.97 9.15
N SER A 101 -15.61 18.68 10.07
CA SER A 101 -16.94 18.44 10.67
C SER A 101 -17.02 17.44 11.85
N SER A 102 -17.03 18.02 13.05
CA SER A 102 -17.81 17.70 14.28
C SER A 102 -17.93 16.27 14.84
N LYS A 103 -17.43 15.23 14.18
CA LYS A 103 -17.47 13.85 14.70
C LYS A 103 -16.20 13.46 15.47
N PHE A 104 -15.07 14.04 15.10
CA PHE A 104 -13.77 13.71 15.67
C PHE A 104 -13.20 14.99 16.33
N ASN A 105 -13.28 15.07 17.66
CA ASN A 105 -12.88 16.25 18.44
C ASN A 105 -11.37 16.19 18.75
N TRP A 106 -10.54 16.28 17.72
CA TRP A 106 -9.09 16.32 17.86
C TRP A 106 -8.51 17.44 17.01
N SER A 107 -7.59 18.22 17.56
CA SER A 107 -7.03 19.38 16.87
C SER A 107 -5.84 19.08 15.98
N GLY A 108 -5.05 18.04 16.27
CA GLY A 108 -3.76 17.82 15.59
C GLY A 108 -2.60 18.66 16.13
N TYR A 109 -2.88 19.51 17.12
CA TYR A 109 -1.93 20.42 17.71
C TYR A 109 -1.66 20.08 19.17
N VAL A 110 -0.45 20.35 19.62
CA VAL A 110 -0.04 20.34 21.02
C VAL A 110 0.45 21.73 21.39
N ASP A 111 -0.02 22.24 22.52
CA ASP A 111 0.54 23.42 23.15
C ASP A 111 1.93 23.09 23.72
N ILE A 112 2.96 23.62 23.08
CA ILE A 112 4.35 23.40 23.47
C ILE A 112 4.68 24.13 24.78
N ASN A 113 3.93 25.18 25.12
CA ASN A 113 4.24 26.04 26.26
C ASN A 113 3.73 25.47 27.60
N ASP A 114 2.74 24.57 27.59
CA ASP A 114 2.19 23.92 28.80
C ASP A 114 2.45 22.41 28.82
N ILE A 115 3.70 22.02 28.60
CA ILE A 115 4.14 20.62 28.68
C ILE A 115 4.60 20.32 30.11
N LYS A 116 4.00 19.28 30.73
CA LYS A 116 4.39 18.82 32.07
C LYS A 116 5.13 17.49 31.97
N ILE A 117 6.38 17.50 32.40
CA ILE A 117 7.26 16.33 32.39
C ILE A 117 7.40 15.82 33.83
N THR A 118 6.94 14.59 34.07
CA THR A 118 7.09 13.91 35.36
C THR A 118 7.82 12.60 35.11
N SER A 119 9.14 12.58 35.36
CA SER A 119 10.01 11.42 35.08
C SER A 119 9.90 10.95 33.63
N ASP A 120 9.29 9.78 33.38
CA ASP A 120 9.10 9.16 32.06
C ASP A 120 7.73 9.45 31.45
N LEU A 121 6.87 10.16 32.17
CA LEU A 121 5.54 10.53 31.72
C LEU A 121 5.54 11.98 31.28
N ILE A 122 4.95 12.24 30.12
CA ILE A 122 4.83 13.58 29.57
C ILE A 122 3.37 13.83 29.26
N ASN A 123 2.85 14.85 29.92
CA ASN A 123 1.49 15.30 29.72
C ASN A 123 1.52 16.44 28.71
N LEU A 124 0.91 16.17 27.57
CA LEU A 124 0.75 17.10 26.46
C LEU A 124 -0.67 17.64 26.52
N ILE A 125 -0.82 18.93 26.21
CA ILE A 125 -2.13 19.55 26.04
C ILE A 125 -2.36 19.72 24.56
N SER A 126 -3.37 19.04 24.04
CA SER A 126 -3.89 19.22 22.70
C SER A 126 -5.12 20.12 22.76
N PRO A 127 -4.95 21.45 22.61
CA PRO A 127 -6.05 22.40 22.76
C PRO A 127 -7.17 22.09 21.78
N LEU A 128 -8.42 22.34 22.17
CA LEU A 128 -9.64 22.05 21.39
C LEU A 128 -9.93 20.55 21.14
N SER A 129 -9.09 19.65 21.65
CA SER A 129 -9.36 18.21 21.64
C SER A 129 -10.25 17.81 22.82
N ILE A 130 -11.12 16.82 22.60
CA ILE A 130 -12.03 16.27 23.62
C ILE A 130 -11.94 14.74 23.62
N PHE A 131 -10.88 14.23 24.23
CA PHE A 131 -10.70 12.82 24.58
C PHE A 131 -11.59 12.47 25.80
N LYS A 132 -12.05 11.23 25.93
CA LYS A 132 -12.85 10.79 27.08
C LYS A 132 -12.17 9.61 27.77
N SER A 133 -11.75 9.80 29.04
CA SER A 133 -11.02 8.79 29.83
C SER A 133 -11.87 7.60 30.29
N SER A 134 -13.16 7.79 30.60
CA SER A 134 -13.97 6.77 31.29
C SER A 134 -14.77 5.84 30.37
N GLN A 135 -14.75 6.08 29.07
CA GLN A 135 -15.23 5.17 28.05
C GLN A 135 -14.37 5.43 26.84
N LYS A 136 -13.40 4.54 26.58
CA LYS A 136 -12.73 4.32 25.29
C LYS A 136 -13.25 5.31 24.26
N ASP A 137 -12.57 6.45 24.09
CA ASP A 137 -12.79 7.29 22.92
C ASP A 137 -12.85 6.31 21.75
N SER A 138 -14.01 6.22 21.10
CA SER A 138 -14.25 5.15 20.13
C SER A 138 -13.16 5.18 19.08
N ILE A 139 -12.63 6.36 18.77
CA ILE A 139 -11.51 6.63 17.89
C ILE A 139 -10.23 5.98 18.44
N ILE A 140 -9.78 6.35 19.65
CA ILE A 140 -8.59 5.73 20.27
C ILE A 140 -8.80 4.22 20.46
N SER A 141 -10.03 3.73 20.63
CA SER A 141 -10.27 2.28 20.67
C SER A 141 -10.34 1.61 19.31
N ASN A 142 -10.75 2.32 18.25
CA ASN A 142 -10.83 1.82 16.87
C ASN A 142 -9.47 1.86 16.18
N LEU A 143 -8.64 2.83 16.55
CA LEU A 143 -7.24 2.93 16.16
C LEU A 143 -6.36 1.95 16.93
N ASN A 144 -6.93 1.16 17.82
CA ASN A 144 -6.17 0.26 18.63
C ASN A 144 -6.06 -1.13 17.98
N PHE A 145 -4.83 -1.64 17.87
CA PHE A 145 -4.60 -3.05 17.56
C PHE A 145 -4.79 -3.95 18.78
N ASN A 146 -4.72 -5.26 18.56
CA ASN A 146 -4.81 -6.30 19.59
C ASN A 146 -3.83 -6.14 20.79
N ASN A 147 -2.98 -5.09 20.82
CA ASN A 147 -2.00 -4.79 21.85
C ASN A 147 -2.12 -3.40 22.52
N ASN A 148 -3.22 -2.64 22.40
CA ASN A 148 -3.35 -1.32 23.07
C ASN A 148 -2.27 -0.29 22.65
N ASP A 149 -1.67 -0.46 21.47
CA ASP A 149 -0.49 0.29 21.03
C ASP A 149 -0.85 1.34 19.98
N ILE A 150 -1.31 2.51 20.44
CA ILE A 150 -1.38 3.72 19.61
C ILE A 150 -0.15 4.56 19.85
N ARG A 151 0.39 5.10 18.75
CA ARG A 151 1.60 5.92 18.76
C ARG A 151 1.30 7.32 18.26
N ILE A 152 1.90 8.29 18.94
CA ILE A 152 1.98 9.67 18.47
C ILE A 152 3.34 9.89 17.81
N ILE A 153 3.32 10.58 16.66
CA ILE A 153 4.52 10.93 15.90
C ILE A 153 4.49 12.43 15.65
N PHE A 154 5.51 13.15 16.13
CA PHE A 154 5.61 14.60 15.93
C PHE A 154 6.18 14.93 14.55
N LYS A 155 5.60 15.94 13.89
CA LYS A 155 6.05 16.39 12.58
C LYS A 155 7.38 17.14 12.69
N GLY A 156 8.36 16.77 11.87
CA GLY A 156 9.70 17.38 11.85
C GLY A 156 10.76 16.62 12.65
N SER A 157 10.45 15.42 13.13
CA SER A 157 11.46 14.51 13.70
C SER A 157 12.28 13.87 12.57
N ASP A 158 13.62 13.98 12.64
CA ASP A 158 14.53 13.34 11.67
C ASP A 158 14.50 11.80 11.72
N ASN A 159 14.11 11.21 12.86
CA ASN A 159 14.07 9.75 13.04
C ASN A 159 12.68 9.27 13.46
N ILE A 160 11.74 9.33 12.53
CA ILE A 160 10.31 9.04 12.75
C ILE A 160 10.09 7.64 13.37
N TYR A 161 10.92 6.66 13.01
CA TYR A 161 10.83 5.29 13.53
C TYR A 161 11.25 5.13 14.98
N GLN A 162 12.17 5.98 15.46
CA GLN A 162 12.58 5.98 16.87
C GLN A 162 11.73 6.93 17.71
N ASN A 163 11.07 7.92 17.08
CA ASN A 163 10.30 8.96 17.74
C ASN A 163 8.77 8.72 17.70
N ALA A 164 8.35 7.45 17.78
CA ALA A 164 6.95 7.05 17.89
C ALA A 164 6.60 6.73 19.36
N TYR A 165 5.89 7.63 20.04
CA TYR A 165 5.66 7.53 21.48
C TYR A 165 4.32 6.86 21.82
N LYS A 166 4.32 5.94 22.79
CA LYS A 166 3.10 5.27 23.24
C LYS A 166 2.19 6.26 23.95
N ILE A 167 0.92 6.28 23.55
CA ILE A 167 -0.13 6.95 24.32
C ILE A 167 -0.58 6.00 25.43
N LEU A 168 -0.47 6.45 26.69
CA LEU A 168 -0.90 5.69 27.86
C LEU A 168 -2.31 6.03 28.30
N ASP A 169 -2.64 7.32 28.27
CA ASP A 169 -3.94 7.84 28.65
C ASP A 169 -4.27 9.10 27.86
N ALA A 170 -5.56 9.33 27.61
CA ALA A 170 -6.06 10.52 26.94
C ALA A 170 -7.38 10.96 27.58
N ASN A 171 -7.41 12.17 28.12
CA ASN A 171 -8.55 12.72 28.83
C ASN A 171 -8.75 14.21 28.55
N SER A 172 -9.93 14.59 28.10
CA SER A 172 -10.26 15.95 27.64
C SER A 172 -9.26 16.43 26.60
N ASP A 173 -8.47 17.45 26.92
CA ASP A 173 -7.42 18.02 26.08
C ASP A 173 -6.06 17.43 26.38
N LYS A 174 -5.94 16.47 27.31
CA LYS A 174 -4.65 15.96 27.79
C LYS A 174 -4.34 14.60 27.20
N ILE A 175 -3.10 14.44 26.74
CA ILE A 175 -2.53 13.16 26.32
C ILE A 175 -1.31 12.87 27.18
N THR A 176 -1.28 11.69 27.79
CA THR A 176 -0.14 11.19 28.54
C THR A 176 0.65 10.25 27.65
N ILE A 177 1.90 10.61 27.35
CA ILE A 177 2.81 9.77 26.59
C ILE A 177 3.90 9.22 27.49
N LYS A 178 4.41 8.04 27.14
CA LYS A 178 5.58 7.44 27.79
C LYS A 178 6.84 7.74 26.99
N ARG A 179 7.84 8.33 27.65
CA ARG A 179 9.20 8.45 27.15
C ARG A 179 9.99 7.20 27.53
N GLU A 180 10.50 6.47 26.54
CA GLU A 180 11.30 5.25 26.77
C GLU A 180 12.79 5.60 27.01
N ASN A 181 13.07 6.49 27.98
CA ASN A 181 14.44 6.94 28.32
C ASN A 181 15.27 7.55 27.17
N GLN A 182 14.61 8.05 26.12
CA GLN A 182 15.26 8.71 24.99
C GLN A 182 14.93 10.20 24.94
N PRO A 183 15.81 11.05 24.36
CA PRO A 183 15.49 12.45 24.10
C PRO A 183 14.23 12.54 23.24
N LEU A 184 13.32 13.42 23.63
CA LEU A 184 12.03 13.59 22.98
C LEU A 184 12.06 14.87 22.13
N PHE A 185 11.74 14.74 20.85
CA PHE A 185 11.41 15.87 19.98
C PHE A 185 9.90 16.10 20.00
N ILE A 186 9.48 17.29 20.44
CA ILE A 186 8.07 17.68 20.45
C ILE A 186 7.90 18.79 19.42
N SER A 187 6.92 18.59 18.55
CA SER A 187 6.46 19.59 17.59
C SER A 187 5.04 20.00 17.92
N GLU A 188 4.64 21.17 17.45
CA GLU A 188 3.27 21.65 17.59
C GLU A 188 2.29 20.69 16.91
N ILE A 189 2.70 20.11 15.77
CA ILE A 189 1.84 19.24 14.95
C ILE A 189 2.25 17.78 15.12
N TYR A 190 1.25 16.90 15.22
CA TYR A 190 1.48 15.45 15.31
C TYR A 190 0.49 14.61 14.52
N TYR A 191 0.89 13.37 14.27
CA TYR A 191 0.08 12.31 13.67
C TYR A 191 -0.20 11.21 14.69
N LEU A 192 -1.38 10.60 14.62
CA LEU A 192 -1.65 9.32 15.28
C LEU A 192 -1.44 8.18 14.29
N SER A 193 -0.64 7.20 14.72
CA SER A 193 -0.39 5.97 14.00
C SER A 193 -0.76 4.77 14.87
N HIS A 194 -1.21 3.72 14.20
CA HIS A 194 -1.67 2.50 14.85
C HIS A 194 -0.84 1.29 14.42
N ASN A 195 -0.46 1.20 13.14
CA ASN A 195 0.34 0.11 12.58
C ASN A 195 1.45 0.63 11.67
N LEU A 196 2.36 -0.29 11.41
CA LEU A 196 3.31 -0.23 10.32
C LEU A 196 2.81 -1.13 9.19
N ILE A 197 2.77 -0.60 7.98
CA ILE A 197 2.44 -1.35 6.78
C ILE A 197 3.71 -1.59 6.00
N SER A 198 3.86 -2.81 5.49
CA SER A 198 4.98 -3.22 4.66
C SER A 198 4.49 -3.90 3.38
N LEU A 199 5.17 -3.60 2.27
CA LEU A 199 5.02 -4.29 1.00
C LEU A 199 6.29 -5.09 0.72
N LYS A 200 6.17 -6.41 0.71
CA LYS A 200 7.28 -7.32 0.45
C LYS A 200 7.09 -8.12 -0.83
N LEU A 201 8.03 -8.00 -1.76
CA LEU A 201 8.15 -8.90 -2.90
C LEU A 201 8.95 -10.13 -2.48
N GLN A 202 8.35 -11.31 -2.54
CA GLN A 202 9.00 -12.59 -2.23
C GLN A 202 8.52 -13.65 -3.20
N ASN A 203 9.45 -14.31 -3.90
CA ASN A 203 9.14 -15.37 -4.88
C ASN A 203 8.10 -14.94 -5.93
N ASN A 204 8.25 -13.73 -6.49
CA ASN A 204 7.32 -13.16 -7.47
C ASN A 204 5.89 -12.93 -6.95
N THR A 205 5.70 -12.97 -5.62
CA THR A 205 4.44 -12.63 -4.96
C THR A 205 4.64 -11.40 -4.08
N LEU A 206 3.76 -10.42 -4.22
CA LEU A 206 3.76 -9.23 -3.37
C LEU A 206 2.83 -9.46 -2.19
N TYR A 207 3.40 -9.30 -1.00
CA TYR A 207 2.71 -9.42 0.27
C TYR A 207 2.49 -8.05 0.89
N LEU A 208 1.27 -7.82 1.37
CA LEU A 208 0.94 -6.75 2.28
C LEU A 208 1.05 -7.28 3.71
N ARG A 209 1.97 -6.73 4.49
CA ARG A 209 2.22 -7.11 5.88
C ARG A 209 1.92 -5.96 6.81
N GLU A 210 1.34 -6.32 7.96
CA GLU A 210 0.99 -5.39 9.01
C GLU A 210 1.81 -5.71 10.25
N PHE A 211 2.48 -4.72 10.83
CA PHE A 211 3.34 -4.87 12.00
C PHE A 211 2.86 -3.97 13.13
N SER A 212 3.10 -4.41 14.36
CA SER A 212 2.98 -3.55 15.53
C SER A 212 4.15 -2.55 15.54
N PRO A 213 3.94 -1.28 15.95
CA PRO A 213 5.02 -0.32 16.08
C PRO A 213 6.20 -0.80 16.94
N ASN A 214 5.95 -1.69 17.92
CA ASN A 214 6.97 -2.22 18.82
C ASN A 214 7.66 -3.50 18.33
N ASN A 215 7.16 -4.14 17.28
CA ASN A 215 7.70 -5.43 16.82
C ASN A 215 7.72 -5.52 15.30
N LEU A 216 8.92 -5.36 14.74
CA LEU A 216 9.19 -5.47 13.30
C LEU A 216 9.46 -6.90 12.83
N ASN A 217 9.62 -7.86 13.76
CA ASN A 217 10.06 -9.22 13.42
C ASN A 217 8.89 -10.08 12.95
N ILE A 218 7.74 -9.95 13.59
CA ILE A 218 6.57 -10.81 13.36
C ILE A 218 5.40 -9.96 12.89
N PRO A 219 4.91 -10.16 11.65
CA PRO A 219 3.72 -9.45 11.18
C PRO A 219 2.48 -9.95 11.94
N ILE A 220 1.61 -9.02 12.33
CA ILE A 220 0.28 -9.28 12.87
C ILE A 220 -0.59 -9.95 11.80
N ARG A 221 -0.50 -9.45 10.56
CA ARG A 221 -1.21 -9.98 9.38
C ARG A 221 -0.31 -9.95 8.16
N SER A 222 -0.50 -10.91 7.26
CA SER A 222 0.21 -11.00 5.98
C SER A 222 -0.75 -11.52 4.92
N ASN A 223 -1.08 -10.67 3.94
CA ASN A 223 -1.98 -10.98 2.84
C ASN A 223 -1.24 -10.96 1.52
N ILE A 224 -1.62 -11.84 0.59
CA ILE A 224 -1.13 -11.81 -0.79
C ILE A 224 -1.91 -10.74 -1.54
N LEU A 225 -1.20 -9.79 -2.17
CA LEU A 225 -1.81 -8.77 -3.03
C LEU A 225 -1.89 -9.25 -4.48
N ALA A 226 -0.78 -9.75 -5.00
CA ALA A 226 -0.69 -10.23 -6.37
C ALA A 226 0.46 -11.21 -6.55
N ASN A 227 0.30 -12.11 -7.50
CA ASN A 227 1.29 -13.10 -7.93
C ASN A 227 1.87 -12.72 -9.30
N ASN A 228 2.96 -13.37 -9.68
CA ASN A 228 3.66 -13.16 -10.95
C ASN A 228 4.13 -11.70 -11.14
N ILE A 229 4.72 -11.13 -10.08
CA ILE A 229 5.33 -9.81 -10.11
C ILE A 229 6.80 -9.97 -10.49
N SER A 230 7.22 -9.28 -11.55
CA SER A 230 8.62 -9.23 -11.98
C SER A 230 9.40 -8.22 -11.16
N SER A 231 8.79 -7.05 -10.89
CA SER A 231 9.41 -6.01 -10.07
C SER A 231 8.36 -5.10 -9.42
N PHE A 232 8.71 -4.58 -8.25
CA PHE A 232 7.95 -3.55 -7.54
C PHE A 232 8.93 -2.54 -6.94
N ASN A 233 8.73 -1.26 -7.21
CA ASN A 233 9.61 -0.20 -6.72
C ASN A 233 8.82 1.03 -6.29
N ILE A 234 9.23 1.65 -5.19
CA ILE A 234 8.73 2.94 -4.71
C ILE A 234 9.88 3.95 -4.70
N LYS A 235 9.61 5.17 -5.15
CA LYS A 235 10.49 6.33 -5.06
C LYS A 235 9.73 7.52 -4.50
N GLN A 236 10.42 8.37 -3.78
CA GLN A 236 9.86 9.62 -3.26
C GLN A 236 10.58 10.80 -3.91
N SER A 237 9.83 11.80 -4.35
CA SER A 237 10.34 13.03 -4.95
C SER A 237 9.67 14.20 -4.26
N GLY A 238 10.27 14.69 -3.18
CA GLY A 238 9.66 15.69 -2.30
C GLY A 238 8.41 15.12 -1.63
N ALA A 239 7.26 15.77 -1.85
CA ALA A 239 5.97 15.32 -1.29
C ALA A 239 5.34 14.15 -2.07
N ASN A 240 5.76 13.94 -3.33
CA ASN A 240 5.12 12.96 -4.20
C ASN A 240 5.76 11.57 -4.02
N THR A 241 4.92 10.55 -3.94
CA THR A 241 5.31 9.15 -3.92
C THR A 241 4.99 8.51 -5.27
N ILE A 242 6.01 8.05 -5.98
CA ILE A 242 5.87 7.38 -7.27
C ILE A 242 6.17 5.90 -7.06
N PHE A 243 5.30 5.02 -7.55
CA PHE A 243 5.57 3.59 -7.51
C PHE A 243 5.32 2.95 -8.88
N ARG A 244 6.05 1.86 -9.13
CA ARG A 244 5.98 1.07 -10.36
C ARG A 244 5.78 -0.40 -10.01
N LEU A 245 4.79 -1.02 -10.65
CA LEU A 245 4.46 -2.43 -10.54
C LEU A 245 4.58 -3.08 -11.92
N CYS A 246 5.32 -4.16 -12.02
CA CYS A 246 5.44 -4.95 -13.23
C CYS A 246 4.98 -6.40 -12.96
N LEU A 247 4.06 -6.89 -13.80
CA LEU A 247 3.54 -8.25 -13.75
C LEU A 247 3.89 -8.97 -15.03
N PHE A 248 4.05 -10.28 -14.97
CA PHE A 248 4.25 -11.14 -16.14
C PHE A 248 3.19 -12.23 -16.20
N ASP A 249 2.82 -12.64 -17.41
CA ASP A 249 2.02 -13.83 -17.65
C ASP A 249 2.91 -15.03 -18.03
N ILE A 250 2.32 -16.22 -18.04
CA ILE A 250 2.94 -17.51 -18.37
C ILE A 250 3.57 -17.51 -19.78
N ASN A 251 3.16 -16.56 -20.65
CA ASN A 251 3.65 -16.39 -22.01
C ASN A 251 4.76 -15.32 -22.15
N ASP A 252 5.47 -14.98 -21.07
CA ASP A 252 6.53 -13.96 -20.99
C ASP A 252 6.09 -12.53 -21.42
N VAL A 253 4.78 -12.27 -21.41
CA VAL A 253 4.25 -10.93 -21.62
C VAL A 253 4.36 -10.18 -20.31
N GLU A 254 5.24 -9.18 -20.25
CA GLU A 254 5.39 -8.28 -19.11
C GLU A 254 4.57 -6.99 -19.31
N LEU A 255 3.79 -6.64 -18.29
CA LEU A 255 3.04 -5.39 -18.21
C LEU A 255 3.54 -4.59 -17.01
N CYS A 256 4.09 -3.42 -17.27
CA CYS A 256 4.48 -2.46 -16.24
C CYS A 256 3.51 -1.28 -16.20
N LYS A 257 3.07 -0.92 -15.01
CA LYS A 257 2.34 0.32 -14.75
C LYS A 257 2.99 1.12 -13.62
N SER A 258 2.84 2.44 -13.69
CA SER A 258 3.33 3.37 -12.68
C SER A 258 2.22 4.32 -12.27
N SER A 259 2.25 4.75 -11.01
CA SER A 259 1.36 5.77 -10.49
C SER A 259 2.11 6.71 -9.56
N SER A 260 1.57 7.91 -9.38
CA SER A 260 2.09 8.97 -8.54
C SER A 260 0.98 9.48 -7.63
N ILE A 261 1.31 9.65 -6.35
CA ILE A 261 0.42 10.15 -5.29
C ILE A 261 1.05 11.34 -4.61
#